data_AF-A0A9D7ATY8-F1
#
_entry.id   AF-A0A9D7ATY8-F1
#
_cell.length_a   1.000
_cell.length_b   1.000
_cell.length_c   1.000
_cell.angle_alpha   90.00
_cell.angle_beta   90.00
_cell.angle_gamma   90.00
#
_symmetry.space_group_name_H-M   'P 1'
#
loop_
_entity.id
_entity.type
_entity.pdbx_description
1 polymer ?
#
loop_
_entity_poly.entity_id
_entity_poly.type
_entity_poly.pdbx_seq_one_letter_code
_entity_poly.pdbx_strand_id
1 'polypeptide(L)'
;MIKWPASRCASRQPTAYDVADHVAPTRFTHDEGAVQFRRLVARPHGWVATPPWRRLAQIVRGADTDRLDLTPQSGGLVALSLGMSRVESDVHRMLDAM
;
A
#
# COMPACT_ATOMS: atom_id res chain seq x y z
N MET A 1 4.74 -0.74 -3.33
CA MET A 1 3.78 -0.78 -4.44
C MET A 1 3.70 -2.20 -4.95
N ILE A 2 2.64 -2.91 -4.60
CA ILE A 2 2.30 -4.22 -5.20
C ILE A 2 2.39 -4.04 -6.71
N LYS A 3 3.34 -4.74 -7.34
CA LYS A 3 3.65 -4.56 -8.75
C LYS A 3 2.56 -5.26 -9.56
N TRP A 4 1.50 -4.51 -9.86
CA TRP A 4 0.57 -4.91 -10.89
C TRP A 4 1.34 -4.96 -12.22
N PRO A 5 1.28 -6.06 -12.98
CA PRO A 5 1.91 -6.12 -14.30
C PRO A 5 1.40 -4.97 -15.17
N ALA A 6 2.28 -4.24 -15.85
CA ALA A 6 1.89 -3.10 -16.70
C ALA A 6 0.82 -3.49 -17.75
N SER A 7 0.85 -4.74 -18.21
CA SER A 7 -0.16 -5.32 -19.11
C SER A 7 -1.58 -5.35 -18.53
N ARG A 8 -1.73 -5.43 -17.20
CA ARG A 8 -3.03 -5.37 -16.52
C ARG A 8 -3.45 -3.94 -16.15
N CYS A 9 -2.58 -2.94 -16.26
CA CYS A 9 -2.95 -1.51 -16.18
C CYS A 9 -3.53 -0.99 -17.50
N ALA A 10 -3.28 -1.68 -18.62
CA ALA A 10 -3.82 -1.29 -19.92
C ALA A 10 -5.27 -1.76 -20.14
N SER A 11 -5.68 -2.86 -19.49
CA SER A 11 -7.03 -3.46 -19.64
C SER A 11 -8.03 -3.04 -18.56
N ARG A 12 -7.53 -2.58 -17.40
CA ARG A 12 -8.33 -1.84 -16.43
C ARG A 12 -8.02 -0.39 -16.67
N GLN A 13 -9.04 0.44 -16.78
CA GLN A 13 -8.87 1.86 -16.54
C GLN A 13 -8.96 2.03 -15.02
N PRO A 14 -7.86 1.91 -14.23
CA PRO A 14 -7.90 2.59 -12.95
C PRO A 14 -8.14 4.04 -13.32
N THR A 15 -9.32 4.57 -13.03
CA THR A 15 -9.53 6.00 -13.11
C THR A 15 -8.47 6.58 -12.18
N ALA A 16 -7.41 7.15 -12.75
CA ALA A 16 -6.57 8.04 -11.99
C ALA A 16 -7.55 9.11 -11.54
N TYR A 17 -7.89 9.10 -10.26
CA TYR A 17 -8.63 10.21 -9.71
C TYR A 17 -7.71 11.40 -9.91
N ASP A 18 -8.12 12.34 -10.76
CA ASP A 18 -7.44 13.61 -10.88
C ASP A 18 -7.45 14.22 -9.49
N VAL A 19 -6.30 14.15 -8.83
CA VAL A 19 -6.08 14.73 -7.52
C VAL A 19 -5.95 16.21 -7.79
N ALA A 20 -7.09 16.88 -7.89
CA ALA A 20 -7.18 18.27 -8.32
C ALA A 20 -6.26 19.18 -7.49
N ASP A 21 -5.80 20.29 -8.07
CA ASP A 21 -4.78 21.16 -7.46
C ASP A 21 -5.13 21.65 -6.04
N HIS A 22 -6.42 21.68 -5.69
CA HIS A 22 -6.90 21.99 -4.34
C HIS A 22 -6.59 20.91 -3.27
N VAL A 23 -6.07 19.75 -3.68
CA VAL A 23 -5.62 18.66 -2.82
C VAL A 23 -4.11 18.80 -2.53
N ALA A 24 -3.38 19.68 -3.22
CA ALA A 24 -1.97 19.99 -2.93
C ALA A 24 -1.69 20.38 -1.46
N PRO A 25 -2.58 21.06 -0.71
CA PRO A 25 -2.38 21.29 0.73
C PRO A 25 -2.80 20.12 1.63
N THR A 26 -3.18 18.95 1.09
CA THR A 26 -3.58 17.83 1.96
C THR A 26 -2.42 17.32 2.79
N ARG A 27 -2.75 16.94 4.03
CA ARG A 27 -1.79 16.49 5.05
C ARG A 27 -0.91 15.30 4.61
N PHE A 28 -1.38 14.51 3.65
CA PHE A 28 -0.73 13.31 3.15
C PHE A 28 -0.38 13.45 1.66
N THR A 29 0.85 13.91 1.40
CA THR A 29 1.42 14.00 0.04
C THR A 29 2.46 12.91 -0.21
N HIS A 30 2.73 12.59 -1.48
CA HIS A 30 3.84 11.70 -1.82
C HIS A 30 5.18 12.39 -1.48
N ASP A 31 6.03 11.75 -0.69
CA ASP A 31 7.37 12.22 -0.34
C ASP A 31 8.34 11.07 -0.58
N GLU A 32 9.36 11.34 -1.37
CA GLU A 32 10.31 10.34 -1.86
C GLU A 32 11.18 9.74 -0.74
N GLY A 33 11.25 10.39 0.44
CA GLY A 33 12.12 9.99 1.54
C GLY A 33 11.57 8.89 2.47
N ALA A 34 10.26 8.62 2.47
CA ALA A 34 9.65 7.62 3.35
C ALA A 34 8.51 6.84 2.68
N VAL A 35 8.48 5.52 2.91
CA VAL A 35 7.38 4.67 2.45
C VAL A 35 6.06 5.17 3.05
N GLN A 36 5.05 5.34 2.19
CA GLN A 36 3.79 6.05 2.47
C GLN A 36 3.12 5.61 3.77
N PHE A 37 3.03 4.29 4.01
CA PHE A 37 2.39 3.75 5.21
C PHE A 37 3.07 4.19 6.51
N ARG A 38 4.40 4.32 6.54
CA ARG A 38 5.12 4.79 7.72
C ARG A 38 4.82 6.26 8.03
N ARG A 39 4.66 7.11 7.01
CA ARG A 39 4.25 8.52 7.20
C ARG A 39 2.81 8.61 7.70
N LEU A 40 1.91 7.79 7.14
CA LEU A 40 0.51 7.73 7.53
C LEU A 40 0.34 7.51 9.02
N VAL A 41 1.09 6.57 9.61
CA VAL A 41 0.99 6.26 11.05
C VAL A 41 1.83 7.19 11.95
N ALA A 42 2.83 7.88 11.39
CA ALA A 42 3.71 8.77 12.17
C ALA A 42 3.12 10.20 12.34
N ARG A 43 2.59 10.81 11.28
CA ARG A 43 2.21 12.24 11.25
C ARG A 43 0.96 12.66 12.05
N PRO A 44 -0.11 11.85 12.13
CA PRO A 44 -1.33 12.28 12.80
C PRO A 44 -1.40 11.92 14.28
N HIS A 45 -0.73 10.84 14.71
CA HIS A 45 -0.94 10.28 16.05
C HIS A 45 0.31 9.76 16.77
N GLY A 46 1.51 9.87 16.16
CA GLY A 46 2.76 9.38 16.77
C GLY A 46 2.82 7.84 16.96
N TRP A 47 1.91 7.10 16.33
CA TRP A 47 1.70 5.68 16.57
C TRP A 47 2.91 4.80 16.29
N VAL A 48 3.78 5.20 15.37
CA VAL A 48 5.05 4.49 15.09
C VAL A 48 5.99 4.39 16.31
N ALA A 49 5.74 5.19 17.36
CA ALA A 49 6.43 5.08 18.64
C ALA A 49 6.04 3.82 19.43
N THR A 50 4.87 3.23 19.17
CA THR A 50 4.45 2.00 19.86
C THR A 50 4.94 0.74 19.14
N PRO A 51 5.24 -0.35 19.86
CA PRO A 51 5.78 -1.57 19.26
C PRO A 51 4.89 -2.21 18.17
N PRO A 52 3.55 -2.30 18.32
CA PRO A 52 2.70 -2.91 17.29
C PRO A 52 2.74 -2.18 15.95
N TRP A 53 2.62 -0.85 15.97
CA TRP A 53 2.64 -0.03 14.76
C TRP A 53 4.00 -0.02 14.08
N ARG A 54 5.10 -0.08 14.87
CA ARG A 54 6.44 -0.22 14.32
C ARG A 54 6.62 -1.55 13.59
N ARG A 55 6.13 -2.65 14.16
CA ARG A 55 6.15 -3.97 13.52
C ARG A 55 5.35 -3.96 12.22
N LEU A 56 4.11 -3.44 12.25
CA LEU A 56 3.27 -3.36 11.06
C LEU A 56 3.93 -2.52 9.96
N ALA A 57 4.52 -1.37 10.31
CA ALA A 57 5.22 -0.53 9.35
C ALA A 57 6.43 -1.22 8.70
N GLN A 58 7.12 -2.11 9.41
CA GLN A 58 8.21 -2.91 8.83
C GLN A 58 7.69 -4.00 7.89
N ILE A 59 6.62 -4.70 8.25
CA ILE A 59 6.00 -5.73 7.40
C ILE A 59 5.53 -5.09 6.08
N VAL A 60 4.78 -3.99 6.17
CA VAL A 60 4.27 -3.28 4.98
C VAL A 60 5.43 -2.74 4.14
N ARG A 61 6.49 -2.20 4.77
CA ARG A 61 7.69 -1.76 4.05
C ARG A 61 8.36 -2.88 3.26
N GLY A 62 8.51 -4.07 3.86
CA GLY A 62 9.14 -5.21 3.21
C GLY A 62 8.36 -5.64 1.97
N ALA A 63 7.04 -5.75 2.11
CA ALA A 63 6.14 -6.03 1.00
C ALA A 63 6.15 -4.93 -0.09
N ASP A 64 6.12 -3.65 0.31
CA ASP A 64 6.00 -2.53 -0.64
C ASP A 64 7.28 -2.26 -1.44
N THR A 65 8.43 -2.58 -0.88
CA THR A 65 9.75 -2.30 -1.47
C THR A 65 10.43 -3.54 -2.04
N ASP A 66 9.70 -4.67 -2.10
CA ASP A 66 10.21 -5.96 -2.61
C ASP A 66 11.42 -6.49 -1.79
N ARG A 67 11.49 -6.09 -0.51
CA ARG A 67 12.50 -6.56 0.46
C ARG A 67 11.87 -7.62 1.34
N LEU A 68 11.62 -8.79 0.76
CA LEU A 68 10.82 -9.85 1.39
C LEU A 68 11.50 -10.50 2.61
N ASP A 69 12.81 -10.29 2.75
CA ASP A 69 13.64 -10.67 3.88
C ASP A 69 13.58 -9.66 5.05
N LEU A 70 13.02 -8.47 4.85
CA LEU A 70 12.94 -7.42 5.88
C LEU A 70 12.15 -7.89 7.12
N THR A 71 11.09 -8.67 6.90
CA THR A 71 10.41 -9.42 7.97
C THR A 71 9.90 -10.76 7.43
N PRO A 72 9.81 -11.82 8.25
CA PRO A 72 9.27 -13.11 7.82
C PRO A 72 7.86 -13.04 7.20
N GLN A 73 7.05 -12.05 7.60
CA GLN A 73 5.68 -11.87 7.14
C GLN A 73 5.58 -11.15 5.78
N SER A 74 6.64 -10.48 5.35
CA SER A 74 6.61 -9.62 4.15
C SER A 74 6.24 -10.41 2.90
N GLY A 75 6.85 -11.58 2.68
CA GLY A 75 6.52 -12.47 1.56
C GLY A 75 5.09 -12.99 1.61
N GLY A 76 4.58 -13.34 2.79
CA GLY A 76 3.19 -13.79 2.97
C GLY A 76 2.17 -12.70 2.63
N LEU A 77 2.44 -11.44 3.04
CA LEU A 77 1.59 -10.30 2.72
C LEU A 77 1.52 -10.05 1.20
N VAL A 78 2.66 -10.16 0.50
CA VAL A 78 2.70 -10.06 -0.98
C VAL A 78 1.93 -11.21 -1.62
N ALA A 79 2.12 -12.44 -1.15
CA ALA A 79 1.42 -13.61 -1.67
C ALA A 79 -0.10 -13.50 -1.52
N LEU A 80 -0.58 -13.05 -0.35
CA LEU A 80 -2.01 -12.79 -0.11
C LEU A 80 -2.54 -11.72 -1.07
N SER A 81 -1.87 -10.59 -1.18
CA SER A 81 -2.28 -9.50 -2.06
C SER A 81 -2.39 -9.94 -3.53
N LEU A 82 -1.39 -10.68 -4.02
CA LEU A 82 -1.39 -11.24 -5.37
C LEU A 82 -2.45 -12.33 -5.56
N GLY A 83 -2.69 -13.17 -4.54
CA GLY A 83 -3.73 -14.18 -4.55
C GLY A 83 -5.11 -13.57 -4.69
N MET A 84 -5.44 -12.59 -3.85
CA MET A 84 -6.72 -11.87 -3.90
C MET A 84 -6.92 -11.20 -5.27
N SER A 85 -5.88 -10.54 -5.78
CA SER A 85 -5.84 -9.91 -7.10
C SER A 85 -6.06 -10.86 -8.30
N ARG A 86 -5.86 -12.16 -8.09
CA ARG A 86 -6.09 -13.21 -9.10
C ARG A 86 -7.49 -13.81 -8.98
N VAL A 87 -8.04 -13.86 -7.77
CA VAL A 87 -9.38 -14.40 -7.48
C VAL A 87 -10.45 -13.42 -7.93
N GLU A 88 -10.39 -12.18 -7.45
CA GLU A 88 -11.29 -11.13 -7.88
C GLU A 88 -10.45 -9.97 -8.38
N SER A 89 -10.78 -9.55 -9.59
CA SER A 89 -10.05 -8.47 -10.21
C SER A 89 -10.63 -7.14 -9.71
N ASP A 90 -11.96 -6.99 -9.68
CA ASP A 90 -12.61 -5.75 -9.27
C ASP A 90 -12.38 -5.49 -7.78
N VAL A 91 -11.62 -4.44 -7.45
CA VAL A 91 -11.23 -4.12 -6.07
C VAL A 91 -12.44 -3.77 -5.21
N HIS A 92 -13.49 -3.15 -5.78
CA HIS A 92 -14.69 -2.84 -5.03
C HIS A 92 -15.43 -4.13 -4.65
N ARG A 93 -15.64 -5.03 -5.62
CA ARG A 93 -16.24 -6.34 -5.36
C ARG A 93 -15.42 -7.20 -4.40
N MET A 94 -14.09 -7.14 -4.52
CA MET A 94 -13.19 -7.83 -3.60
C MET A 94 -13.37 -7.33 -2.16
N LEU A 95 -13.48 -6.02 -1.95
CA LEU A 95 -13.69 -5.43 -0.61
C LEU A 95 -15.08 -5.71 -0.05
N ASP A 96 -16.12 -5.68 -0.88
CA ASP A 96 -17.49 -6.01 -0.46
C ASP A 96 -17.63 -7.49 -0.06
N ALA A 97 -16.72 -8.35 -0.51
CA ALA A 97 -16.72 -9.79 -0.24
C ALA A 97 -15.82 -10.22 0.95
N MET A 98 -15.13 -9.29 1.62
CA MET A 98 -14.31 -9.55 2.83
C MET A 98 -15.12 -9.41 4.10
#